data_AF-R7VJY3-F1
#
_entry.id   AF-R7VJY3-F1
#
_cell.length_a   1.000
_cell.length_b   1.000
_cell.length_c   1.000
_cell.angle_alpha   90.00
_cell.angle_beta   90.00
_cell.angle_gamma   90.00
#
_symmetry.space_group_name_H-M   'P 1'
#
loop_
_entity.id
_entity.type
_entity.pdbx_description
1 polymer ?
#
loop_
_entity_poly.entity_id
_entity_poly.type
_entity_poly.pdbx_seq_one_letter_code
_entity_poly.pdbx_strand_id
1 'polypeptide(L)'
;RPNEFCARHTLDGKFSYVDQRVTAILGYLPQELLGTSAYEYYHFADIPHLSESHKAALKSREKMETSPYRFKAKSGSFVQMKTRLYSFVNPWTKEMEYLVCSNSVIL
;
A
#
# COMPACT_ATOMS: atom_id res chain seq x y z
N ARG A 1 5.62 18.41 -7.59
CA ARG A 1 5.23 17.82 -6.28
C ARG A 1 5.30 16.31 -6.45
N PRO A 2 5.89 15.53 -5.51
CA PRO A 2 5.89 14.08 -5.62
C PRO A 2 4.44 13.59 -5.66
N ASN A 3 4.14 12.69 -6.61
CA ASN A 3 2.82 12.10 -6.81
C ASN A 3 2.81 10.59 -6.52
N GLU A 4 3.94 10.01 -6.14
CA GLU A 4 4.08 8.59 -5.84
C GLU A 4 5.01 8.39 -4.63
N PHE A 5 4.68 7.42 -3.79
CA PHE A 5 5.54 6.92 -2.72
C PHE A 5 5.53 5.39 -2.69
N CYS A 6 6.64 4.81 -2.26
CA CYS A 6 6.81 3.37 -2.10
C CYS A 6 6.55 2.97 -0.65
N ALA A 7 5.94 1.80 -0.49
CA ALA A 7 5.75 1.14 0.79
C ALA A 7 6.04 -0.36 0.65
N ARG A 8 6.28 -1.03 1.77
CA ARG A 8 6.21 -2.49 1.86
C ARG A 8 5.20 -2.88 2.91
N HIS A 9 4.41 -3.89 2.60
CA HIS A 9 3.47 -4.46 3.54
C HIS A 9 3.92 -5.87 3.95
N THR A 10 3.75 -6.22 5.22
CA THR A 10 3.75 -7.60 5.67
C THR A 10 2.58 -8.37 5.04
N LEU A 11 2.57 -9.70 5.18
CA LEU A 11 1.50 -10.55 4.62
C LEU A 11 0.12 -10.28 5.25
N ASP A 12 0.08 -9.77 6.49
CA ASP A 12 -1.13 -9.32 7.16
C ASP A 12 -1.52 -7.87 6.82
N GLY A 13 -0.82 -7.23 5.87
CA GLY A 13 -1.16 -5.91 5.34
C GLY A 13 -0.69 -4.73 6.17
N LYS A 14 0.23 -4.93 7.13
CA LYS A 14 0.83 -3.85 7.93
C LYS A 14 2.02 -3.22 7.24
N PHE A 15 2.22 -1.92 7.42
CA PHE A 15 3.39 -1.24 6.87
C PHE A 15 4.67 -1.71 7.56
N SER A 16 5.58 -2.34 6.81
CA SER A 16 6.94 -2.68 7.25
C SER A 16 7.99 -1.68 6.74
N TYR A 17 7.62 -0.88 5.74
CA TYR A 17 8.43 0.22 5.22
C TYR A 17 7.53 1.24 4.54
N VAL A 18 7.86 2.52 4.69
CA VAL A 18 7.25 3.62 3.95
C VAL A 18 8.33 4.65 3.66
N ASP A 19 8.41 5.15 2.43
CA ASP A 19 9.37 6.21 2.11
C ASP A 19 8.87 7.60 2.56
N GLN A 20 9.81 8.56 2.67
CA GLN A 20 9.56 9.92 3.16
C GLN A 20 8.59 10.77 2.31
N ARG A 21 8.34 10.42 1.04
CA ARG A 21 7.45 11.18 0.15
C ARG A 21 6.00 11.08 0.60
N VAL A 22 5.66 10.08 1.41
CA VAL A 22 4.33 9.96 2.03
C VAL A 22 3.94 11.21 2.82
N THR A 23 4.90 11.92 3.41
CA THR A 23 4.64 13.16 4.14
C THR A 23 4.16 14.28 3.23
N ALA A 24 4.78 14.43 2.06
CA ALA A 24 4.35 15.44 1.09
C ALA A 24 3.00 15.10 0.44
N ILE A 25 2.63 13.82 0.37
CA ILE A 25 1.43 13.35 -0.34
C ILE A 25 0.21 13.22 0.59
N LEU A 26 0.38 12.60 1.76
CA LEU A 26 -0.69 12.27 2.69
C LEU A 26 -0.58 12.98 4.04
N GLY A 27 0.53 13.68 4.31
CA GLY A 27 0.78 14.39 5.56
C GLY A 27 1.29 13.53 6.72
N TYR A 28 1.37 12.21 6.56
CA TYR A 28 1.93 11.31 7.59
C TYR A 28 3.44 11.33 7.59
N LEU A 29 4.05 11.21 8.75
CA LEU A 29 5.43 10.76 8.87
C LEU A 29 5.49 9.24 8.69
N PRO A 30 6.54 8.68 8.07
CA PRO A 30 6.66 7.22 7.91
C PRO A 30 6.42 6.43 9.19
N GLN A 31 6.96 6.89 10.33
CA GLN A 31 6.80 6.23 11.63
C GLN A 31 5.36 6.16 12.15
N GLU A 32 4.46 7.03 11.68
CA GLU A 32 3.05 6.99 12.07
C GLU A 32 2.30 5.85 11.38
N LEU A 33 2.81 5.39 10.24
CA LEU A 33 2.21 4.31 9.46
C LEU A 33 2.82 2.96 9.80
N LEU A 34 4.12 2.90 10.12
CA LEU A 34 4.82 1.66 10.43
C LEU A 34 4.09 0.85 11.52
N GLY A 35 3.88 -0.44 11.24
CA GLY A 35 3.19 -1.37 12.14
C GLY A 35 1.65 -1.29 12.12
N THR A 36 1.06 -0.23 11.57
CA THR A 36 -0.40 -0.12 11.40
C THR A 36 -0.85 -0.83 10.13
N SER A 37 -2.11 -1.27 10.09
CA SER A 37 -2.68 -1.94 8.92
C SER A 37 -3.07 -0.92 7.85
N ALA A 38 -2.72 -1.18 6.58
CA ALA A 38 -3.16 -0.33 5.46
C ALA A 38 -4.70 -0.22 5.37
N TYR A 39 -5.42 -1.24 5.87
CA TYR A 39 -6.88 -1.28 5.92
C TYR A 39 -7.50 -0.24 6.84
N GLU A 40 -6.76 0.28 7.82
CA GLU A 40 -7.23 1.34 8.73
C GLU A 40 -7.41 2.69 8.00
N TYR A 41 -6.77 2.84 6.84
CA TYR A 41 -6.75 4.08 6.06
C TYR A 41 -7.58 4.00 4.78
N TYR A 42 -8.01 2.80 4.37
CA TYR A 42 -8.90 2.66 3.23
C TYR A 42 -10.30 3.15 3.57
N HIS A 43 -10.96 3.78 2.60
CA HIS A 43 -12.39 4.01 2.71
C HIS A 43 -13.13 2.67 2.72
N PHE A 44 -14.10 2.50 3.62
CA PHE A 44 -14.77 1.22 3.87
C PHE A 44 -15.37 0.57 2.60
N ALA A 45 -15.93 1.39 1.71
CA ALA A 45 -16.53 0.93 0.46
C ALA A 45 -15.51 0.36 -0.55
N ASP A 46 -14.22 0.70 -0.39
CA ASP A 46 -13.16 0.30 -1.32
C ASP A 46 -12.43 -0.97 -0.80
N ILE A 47 -12.62 -1.33 0.48
CA ILE A 47 -12.02 -2.51 1.13
C ILE A 47 -12.27 -3.82 0.36
N PRO A 48 -13.48 -4.13 -0.14
CA PRO A 48 -13.74 -5.40 -0.81
C PRO A 48 -12.78 -5.66 -1.99
N HIS A 49 -12.69 -4.73 -2.94
CA HIS A 49 -11.85 -4.89 -4.13
C HIS A 49 -10.34 -4.77 -3.82
N LEU A 50 -9.97 -3.98 -2.80
CA LEU A 50 -8.58 -3.91 -2.32
C LEU A 50 -8.14 -5.21 -1.66
N SER A 51 -9.05 -5.86 -0.92
CA SER A 51 -8.78 -7.16 -0.31
C SER A 51 -8.57 -8.25 -1.35
N GLU A 52 -9.29 -8.19 -2.48
CA GLU A 52 -9.11 -9.10 -3.60
C GLU A 52 -7.76 -8.88 -4.29
N SER A 53 -7.40 -7.63 -4.55
CA SER A 53 -6.09 -7.26 -5.11
C SER A 53 -4.94 -7.72 -4.20
N HIS A 54 -5.09 -7.55 -2.89
CA HIS A 54 -4.13 -8.02 -1.89
C HIS A 54 -4.00 -9.55 -1.92
N LYS A 55 -5.13 -10.28 -1.87
CA LYS A 55 -5.13 -11.76 -1.95
C LYS A 55 -4.51 -12.26 -3.26
N ALA A 56 -4.76 -11.59 -4.37
CA ALA A 56 -4.21 -11.94 -5.67
C ALA A 56 -2.69 -11.76 -5.69
N ALA A 57 -2.17 -10.66 -5.12
CA ALA A 57 -0.74 -10.40 -5.00
C ALA A 57 -0.01 -11.39 -4.05
N LEU A 58 -0.71 -11.95 -3.06
CA LEU A 58 -0.18 -13.03 -2.22
C LEU A 58 -0.12 -14.39 -2.93
N LYS A 59 -0.88 -14.58 -4.02
CA LYS A 59 -0.91 -15.83 -4.79
C LYS A 59 -0.05 -15.79 -6.05
N SER A 60 0.17 -14.59 -6.61
CA SER A 60 0.93 -14.38 -7.83
C SER A 60 2.19 -13.56 -7.57
N ARG A 61 3.23 -13.82 -8.38
CA ARG A 61 4.44 -12.99 -8.43
C ARG A 61 4.34 -11.87 -9.47
N GLU A 62 3.24 -11.83 -10.21
CA GLU A 62 3.01 -10.81 -11.22
C GLU A 62 2.72 -9.46 -10.57
N LYS A 63 3.12 -8.40 -11.28
CA LYS A 63 2.78 -7.03 -10.90
C LYS A 63 1.30 -6.82 -11.16
N MET A 64 0.58 -6.50 -10.10
CA MET A 64 -0.83 -6.15 -10.15
C MET A 64 -1.00 -4.65 -9.96
N GLU A 65 -2.09 -4.09 -10.45
CA GLU A 65 -2.51 -2.71 -10.18
C GLU A 65 -3.93 -2.75 -9.60
N THR A 66 -4.15 -2.01 -8.52
CA THR A 66 -5.49 -1.88 -7.93
C THR A 66 -6.36 -0.97 -8.80
N SER A 67 -7.68 -1.17 -8.75
CA SER A 67 -8.61 -0.11 -9.12
C SER A 67 -8.36 1.16 -8.26
N PRO A 68 -8.67 2.36 -8.77
CA PRO A 68 -8.67 3.59 -7.98
C PRO A 68 -9.41 3.42 -6.66
N TYR A 69 -8.81 3.90 -5.57
CA TYR A 69 -9.39 3.82 -4.23
C TYR A 69 -9.10 5.09 -3.43
N ARG A 70 -9.82 5.26 -2.33
CA ARG A 70 -9.64 6.40 -1.42
C ARG A 70 -8.79 5.99 -0.22
N PHE A 71 -7.70 6.73 -0.02
CA PHE A 71 -6.83 6.60 1.15
C PHE A 71 -6.95 7.82 2.05
N LYS A 72 -7.13 7.62 3.35
CA LYS A 72 -7.31 8.67 4.35
C LYS A 72 -5.98 9.37 4.63
N ALA A 73 -5.87 10.64 4.24
CA ALA A 73 -4.75 11.51 4.62
C ALA A 73 -4.83 11.92 6.10
N LYS A 74 -3.72 12.44 6.64
CA LYS A 74 -3.60 12.86 8.04
C LYS A 74 -4.60 13.95 8.43
N SER A 75 -4.96 14.81 7.49
CA SER A 75 -6.01 15.84 7.64
C SER A 75 -7.42 15.26 7.84
N GLY A 76 -7.60 13.96 7.62
CA GLY A 76 -8.91 13.30 7.60
C GLY A 76 -9.60 13.29 6.24
N SER A 77 -9.08 14.03 5.24
CA SER A 77 -9.59 13.98 3.87
C SER A 77 -9.17 12.70 3.15
N PHE A 78 -9.92 12.29 2.14
CA PHE A 78 -9.55 11.17 1.29
C PHE A 78 -8.83 11.63 0.02
N VAL A 79 -7.74 10.94 -0.31
CA VAL A 79 -6.96 11.13 -1.54
C VAL A 79 -7.23 9.94 -2.45
N GLN A 80 -7.54 10.19 -3.72
CA GLN A 80 -7.65 9.12 -4.71
C GLN A 80 -6.27 8.60 -5.09
N MET A 81 -6.12 7.29 -4.99
CA MET A 81 -4.86 6.59 -5.21
C MET A 81 -5.07 5.35 -6.06
N LYS A 82 -3.99 4.93 -6.71
CA LYS A 82 -3.84 3.59 -7.26
C LYS A 82 -2.51 3.01 -6.86
N THR A 83 -2.46 1.69 -6.71
CA THR A 83 -1.27 1.02 -6.23
C THR A 83 -0.88 -0.11 -7.13
N ARG A 84 0.40 -0.12 -7.52
CA ARG A 84 1.03 -1.29 -8.11
C ARG A 84 1.65 -2.12 -7.00
N LEU A 85 1.28 -3.39 -6.92
CA LEU A 85 1.74 -4.30 -5.88
C LEU A 85 2.20 -5.65 -6.44
N TYR A 86 3.20 -6.24 -5.82
CA TYR A 86 3.67 -7.60 -6.10
C TYR A 86 4.35 -8.20 -4.87
N SER A 87 4.39 -9.53 -4.81
CA SER A 87 5.07 -10.25 -3.74
C SER A 87 6.58 -10.33 -3.95
N PHE A 88 7.34 -10.08 -2.88
CA PHE A 88 8.76 -10.38 -2.81
C PHE A 88 8.95 -11.73 -2.11
N VAL A 89 9.69 -12.62 -2.77
CA VAL A 89 10.03 -13.95 -2.27
C VAL A 89 11.52 -13.99 -2.04
N ASN A 90 11.94 -14.42 -0.85
CA ASN A 90 13.34 -14.56 -0.49
C ASN A 90 14.02 -15.56 -1.45
N PRO A 91 15.12 -15.18 -2.14
CA PRO A 91 15.80 -16.04 -3.11
C PRO A 91 16.35 -17.35 -2.52
N TRP A 92 16.66 -17.37 -1.23
CA TRP A 92 17.24 -18.50 -0.51
C TRP A 92 16.18 -19.39 0.14
N THR A 93 15.29 -18.83 0.97
CA THR A 93 14.27 -19.61 1.70
C THR A 93 13.08 -20.00 0.84
N LYS A 94 12.86 -19.30 -0.29
CA LYS A 94 11.66 -19.41 -1.15
C LYS A 94 10.35 -19.01 -0.46
N GLU A 95 10.43 -18.39 0.71
CA GLU A 95 9.27 -17.89 1.45
C GLU A 95 8.94 -16.45 1.03
N MET A 96 7.65 -16.12 1.08
CA MET A 96 7.19 -14.75 0.84
C MET A 96 7.42 -13.91 2.10
N GLU A 97 8.14 -12.80 1.97
CA GLU A 97 8.44 -11.94 3.13
C GLU A 97 7.51 -10.72 3.21
N TYR A 98 7.28 -10.06 2.08
CA TYR A 98 6.51 -8.83 2.02
C TYR A 98 5.95 -8.57 0.63
N LEU A 99 4.98 -7.66 0.58
CA LEU A 99 4.50 -7.04 -0.65
C LEU A 99 5.23 -5.73 -0.87
N VAL A 100 5.63 -5.46 -2.10
CA VAL A 100 6.17 -4.16 -2.52
C VAL A 100 5.05 -3.37 -3.17
N CYS A 101 4.79 -2.17 -2.67
CA CYS A 101 3.70 -1.30 -3.09
C CYS A 101 4.25 0.03 -3.64
N SER A 102 3.82 0.42 -4.83
CA SER A 102 4.07 1.74 -5.41
C SER A 102 2.75 2.48 -5.51
N ASN A 103 2.55 3.46 -4.63
CA ASN A 103 1.27 4.12 -4.41
C ASN A 103 1.29 5.49 -5.09
N SER A 104 0.48 5.67 -6.12
CA SER A 104 0.38 6.90 -6.91
C SER A 104 -0.92 7.64 -6.65
N VAL A 105 -0.86 8.97 -6.54
CA VAL A 105 -2.03 9.85 -6.55
C VAL A 105 -2.62 9.89 -7.96
N ILE A 106 -3.94 9.80 -8.04
CA ILE A 106 -4.68 10.04 -9.29
C ILE A 106 -5.03 11.53 -9.32
N LEU A 107 -4.58 12.22 -10.37
CA LEU A 107 -4.87 13.63 -10.64
C LEU A 107 -6.18 13.78 -11.42
#